data_AF-U6MIF6-F1
#
_entry.id   AF-U6MIF6-F1
#
_cell.length_a   1.000
_cell.length_b   1.000
_cell.length_c   1.000
_cell.angle_alpha   90.00
_cell.angle_beta   90.00
_cell.angle_gamma   90.00
#
_symmetry.space_group_name_H-M   'P 1'
#
loop_
_entity.id
_entity.type
_entity.pdbx_description
1 polymer ?
#
loop_
_entity_poly.entity_id
_entity_poly.type
_entity_poly.pdbx_seq_one_letter_code
_entity_poly.pdbx_strand_id
1 'polypeptide(L)'
;MRAGGENYCVDEVNAAREAAGFSGFTEAKEGGKLPTPEEELDDGDWKKMCEYLIPTQEQTYGSVAPAEPFKDGTYAFKPLTSDKPDCKSIVDSWKAAFENFTGLPPSQNQAAGLYDNQDNVSFVALYNPQSNATADCQVATCTKTTSSPPQDFRDSPDQAAENGYALICKTMPTAFQNKDTAPFTQDQWDMITSSLTGSTMTAVPHFALLAIVVLGMMLL
;
A
#
# COMPACT_ATOMS: atom_id res chain seq x y z
N MET A 1 18.51 -3.76 -10.37
CA MET A 1 17.03 -3.73 -10.20
C MET A 1 16.44 -2.70 -11.15
N ARG A 2 15.21 -2.85 -11.66
CA ARG A 2 14.53 -1.80 -12.44
C ARG A 2 13.15 -1.51 -11.85
N ALA A 3 12.88 -0.24 -11.58
CA ALA A 3 11.54 0.27 -11.31
C ALA A 3 11.03 0.95 -12.59
N GLY A 4 9.87 0.54 -13.09
CA GLY A 4 9.29 1.09 -14.32
C GLY A 4 8.79 2.53 -14.11
N GLY A 5 9.05 3.43 -15.06
CA GLY A 5 8.63 4.85 -14.99
C GLY A 5 7.14 5.12 -15.27
N GLU A 6 6.30 4.09 -15.21
CA GLU A 6 4.84 4.19 -15.36
C GLU A 6 4.18 4.01 -13.99
N ASN A 7 3.14 4.81 -13.70
CA ASN A 7 2.38 4.70 -12.46
C ASN A 7 1.28 3.64 -12.64
N TYR A 8 1.54 2.41 -12.21
CA TYR A 8 0.68 1.25 -12.46
C TYR A 8 -0.54 1.20 -11.53
N CYS A 9 -1.66 0.67 -12.02
CA CYS A 9 -2.84 0.33 -11.22
C CYS A 9 -3.51 1.49 -10.47
N VAL A 10 -3.13 2.73 -10.73
CA VAL A 10 -3.70 3.91 -10.05
C VAL A 10 -5.19 4.03 -10.30
N ASP A 11 -5.67 3.67 -11.50
CA ASP A 11 -7.09 3.72 -11.84
C ASP A 11 -7.90 2.75 -10.97
N GLU A 12 -7.48 1.48 -10.84
CA GLU A 12 -8.15 0.51 -9.97
C GLU A 12 -8.04 0.88 -8.48
N VAL A 13 -6.90 1.42 -8.06
CA VAL A 13 -6.70 1.94 -6.70
C VAL A 13 -7.68 3.08 -6.42
N ASN A 14 -7.80 4.04 -7.33
CA ASN A 14 -8.70 5.18 -7.20
C ASN A 14 -10.16 4.76 -7.26
N ALA A 15 -10.52 3.81 -8.11
CA ALA A 15 -11.88 3.26 -8.16
C ALA A 15 -12.29 2.64 -6.81
N ALA A 16 -11.39 1.91 -6.14
CA ALA A 16 -11.66 1.35 -4.82
C ALA A 16 -11.84 2.44 -3.74
N ARG A 17 -11.03 3.50 -3.80
CA ARG A 17 -11.11 4.64 -2.88
C ARG A 17 -12.40 5.44 -3.05
N GLU A 18 -12.76 5.75 -4.28
CA GLU A 18 -13.97 6.50 -4.62
C GLU A 18 -15.23 5.73 -4.23
N ALA A 19 -15.23 4.40 -4.39
CA ALA A 19 -16.31 3.55 -3.90
C ALA A 19 -16.50 3.63 -2.36
N ALA A 20 -15.43 3.93 -1.62
CA ALA A 20 -15.47 4.19 -0.18
C ALA A 20 -15.59 5.69 0.16
N GLY A 21 -15.91 6.57 -0.79
CA GLY A 21 -16.10 8.00 -0.54
C GLY A 21 -14.81 8.80 -0.31
N PHE A 22 -13.64 8.20 -0.54
CA PHE A 22 -12.37 8.91 -0.51
C PHE A 22 -12.11 9.59 -1.86
N SER A 23 -11.36 10.69 -1.84
CA SER A 23 -10.81 11.23 -3.09
C SER A 23 -9.78 10.27 -3.67
N GLY A 24 -9.78 10.12 -4.99
CA GLY A 24 -8.70 9.45 -5.72
C GLY A 24 -7.34 10.09 -5.38
N PHE A 25 -6.30 9.27 -5.38
CA PHE A 25 -4.93 9.74 -5.25
C PHE A 25 -4.54 10.60 -6.44
N THR A 26 -3.84 11.68 -6.15
CA THR A 26 -3.17 12.49 -7.17
C THR A 26 -1.74 12.01 -7.42
N GLU A 27 -1.12 12.49 -8.49
CA GLU A 27 0.27 12.17 -8.82
C GLU A 27 1.24 12.64 -7.71
N ALA A 28 2.16 11.76 -7.33
CA ALA A 28 3.20 12.08 -6.35
C ALA A 28 4.25 13.04 -6.92
N LYS A 29 4.55 14.11 -6.17
CA LYS A 29 5.64 15.05 -6.46
C LYS A 29 6.97 14.54 -5.89
N GLU A 30 8.07 15.23 -6.19
CA GLU A 30 9.39 14.89 -5.63
C GLU A 30 9.32 14.84 -4.09
N GLY A 31 9.77 13.72 -3.51
CA GLY A 31 9.62 13.34 -2.10
C GLY A 31 8.45 12.39 -1.81
N GLY A 32 7.39 12.41 -2.62
CA GLY A 32 6.26 11.48 -2.55
C GLY A 32 6.45 10.21 -3.40
N LYS A 33 7.38 10.24 -4.35
CA LYS A 33 7.71 9.11 -5.25
C LYS A 33 8.43 7.98 -4.51
N LEU A 34 8.31 6.78 -5.05
CA LEU A 34 9.10 5.62 -4.65
C LEU A 34 10.59 5.91 -4.91
N PRO A 35 11.48 5.55 -3.98
CA PRO A 35 12.90 5.70 -4.20
C PRO A 35 13.33 4.78 -5.34
N THR A 36 14.21 5.26 -6.21
CA THR A 36 14.82 4.41 -7.23
C THR A 36 15.95 3.59 -6.59
N PRO A 37 15.92 2.26 -6.69
CA PRO A 37 17.00 1.40 -6.21
C PRO A 37 18.26 1.59 -7.07
N GLU A 38 19.43 1.31 -6.48
CA GLU A 38 20.67 1.19 -7.23
C GLU A 38 20.66 -0.07 -8.13
N GLU A 39 21.50 -0.08 -9.17
CA GLU A 39 21.55 -1.21 -10.12
C GLU A 39 22.02 -2.49 -9.43
N GLU A 40 23.07 -2.37 -8.62
CA GLU A 40 23.56 -3.40 -7.69
C GLU A 40 23.01 -3.09 -6.30
N LEU A 41 22.39 -4.08 -5.67
CA LEU A 41 21.76 -3.91 -4.36
C LEU A 41 22.75 -4.30 -3.25
N ASP A 42 23.14 -3.31 -2.46
CA ASP A 42 23.79 -3.52 -1.17
C ASP A 42 22.78 -4.05 -0.11
N ASP A 43 23.27 -4.36 1.09
CA ASP A 43 22.41 -4.75 2.22
C ASP A 43 21.37 -3.65 2.51
N GLY A 44 20.08 -4.00 2.46
CA GLY A 44 18.98 -3.05 2.61
C GLY A 44 17.62 -3.65 2.24
N ASP A 45 16.57 -2.86 2.39
CA ASP A 45 15.20 -3.39 2.23
C ASP A 45 14.86 -3.78 0.79
N TRP A 46 15.47 -3.12 -0.21
CA TRP A 46 15.36 -3.56 -1.61
C TRP A 46 15.95 -4.95 -1.84
N LYS A 47 17.11 -5.26 -1.23
CA LYS A 47 17.73 -6.58 -1.29
C LYS A 47 16.88 -7.63 -0.60
N LYS A 48 16.42 -7.37 0.63
CA LYS A 48 15.51 -8.28 1.38
C LYS A 48 14.24 -8.59 0.59
N MET A 49 13.67 -7.58 -0.07
CA MET A 49 12.52 -7.76 -0.93
C MET A 49 12.86 -8.65 -2.13
N CYS A 50 14.01 -8.43 -2.78
CA CYS A 50 14.43 -9.29 -3.89
C CYS A 50 14.71 -10.74 -3.47
N GLU A 51 15.29 -10.97 -2.30
CA GLU A 51 15.48 -12.30 -1.72
C GLU A 51 14.13 -12.98 -1.42
N TYR A 52 13.13 -12.22 -0.98
CA TYR A 52 11.77 -12.72 -0.79
C TYR A 52 11.08 -13.08 -2.11
N LEU A 53 11.27 -12.26 -3.16
CA LEU A 53 10.65 -12.45 -4.47
C LEU A 53 11.34 -13.51 -5.33
N ILE A 54 12.61 -13.80 -5.08
CA ILE A 54 13.39 -14.84 -5.77
C ILE A 54 13.77 -15.90 -4.73
N PRO A 55 12.97 -16.96 -4.56
CA PRO A 55 13.24 -17.97 -3.54
C PRO A 55 14.59 -18.64 -3.79
N THR A 56 15.61 -18.32 -3.00
CA THR A 56 16.79 -19.16 -2.85
C THR A 56 16.48 -20.32 -1.91
N GLN A 57 17.01 -21.51 -2.19
CA GLN A 57 16.90 -22.65 -1.27
C GLN A 57 17.37 -22.24 0.13
N GLU A 58 16.44 -22.35 1.08
CA GLU A 58 16.55 -22.14 2.53
C GLU A 58 17.09 -20.79 3.02
N GLN A 59 16.19 -19.96 3.55
CA GLN A 59 16.54 -19.02 4.63
C GLN A 59 15.31 -18.59 5.43
N THR A 60 15.46 -18.63 6.76
CA THR A 60 14.51 -18.13 7.75
C THR A 60 14.72 -16.63 7.95
N TYR A 61 13.74 -15.82 7.58
CA TYR A 61 13.80 -14.37 7.71
C TYR A 61 13.81 -13.95 9.20
N GLY A 62 14.97 -13.48 9.66
CA GLY A 62 15.15 -12.85 10.96
C GLY A 62 15.05 -11.32 10.87
N SER A 63 14.43 -10.71 11.87
CA SER A 63 14.29 -9.26 12.01
C SER A 63 15.65 -8.55 12.10
N VAL A 64 16.00 -7.76 11.09
CA VAL A 64 17.16 -6.84 11.14
C VAL A 64 16.70 -5.43 10.83
N ALA A 65 17.10 -4.49 11.70
CA ALA A 65 16.77 -3.07 11.64
C ALA A 65 17.27 -2.41 10.32
N PRO A 66 16.48 -1.52 9.70
CA PRO A 66 16.74 -1.04 8.33
C PRO A 66 17.67 0.18 8.27
N ALA A 67 18.51 0.22 7.24
CA ALA A 67 18.87 1.45 6.54
C ALA A 67 17.86 1.60 5.38
N GLU A 68 17.24 2.79 5.28
CA GLU A 68 15.81 2.85 4.94
C GLU A 68 15.51 3.48 3.56
N PRO A 69 15.26 2.67 2.51
CA PRO A 69 14.63 3.16 1.29
C PRO A 69 13.13 3.42 1.49
N PHE A 70 12.43 2.61 2.29
CA PHE A 70 11.00 2.77 2.57
C PHE A 70 10.73 3.76 3.71
N LYS A 71 11.40 4.92 3.68
CA LYS A 71 11.13 6.05 4.57
C LYS A 71 9.87 6.78 4.13
N ASP A 72 9.07 7.14 5.14
CA ASP A 72 7.87 7.96 5.02
C ASP A 72 6.75 7.34 4.15
N GLY A 73 5.51 7.72 4.44
CA GLY A 73 4.34 7.20 3.73
C GLY A 73 3.88 5.83 4.21
N THR A 74 2.95 5.24 3.48
CA THR A 74 2.44 3.88 3.73
C THR A 74 2.46 3.10 2.43
N TYR A 75 3.04 1.90 2.46
CA TYR A 75 3.34 1.12 1.27
C TYR A 75 2.38 -0.05 1.11
N ALA A 76 1.68 -0.09 -0.01
CA ALA A 76 1.02 -1.31 -0.47
C ALA A 76 2.01 -2.16 -1.27
N PHE A 77 1.94 -3.48 -1.09
CA PHE A 77 2.87 -4.42 -1.71
C PHE A 77 2.13 -5.66 -2.18
N LYS A 78 2.50 -6.18 -3.36
CA LYS A 78 1.98 -7.44 -3.86
C LYS A 78 3.03 -8.15 -4.71
N PRO A 79 3.47 -9.37 -4.36
CA PRO A 79 4.27 -10.21 -5.24
C PRO A 79 3.50 -10.54 -6.52
N LEU A 80 4.20 -10.54 -7.65
CA LEU A 80 3.65 -10.80 -8.96
C LEU A 80 4.35 -12.01 -9.59
N THR A 81 3.67 -12.66 -10.53
CA THR A 81 4.22 -13.75 -11.34
C THR A 81 4.92 -13.25 -12.60
N SER A 82 4.75 -11.98 -12.96
CA SER A 82 5.40 -11.32 -14.10
C SER A 82 5.52 -9.81 -13.88
N ASP A 83 6.19 -9.11 -14.79
CA ASP A 83 6.30 -7.65 -14.82
C ASP A 83 5.00 -6.92 -15.22
N LYS A 84 3.94 -7.67 -15.55
CA LYS A 84 2.63 -7.14 -15.94
C LYS A 84 1.62 -7.35 -14.81
N PRO A 85 1.29 -6.30 -14.03
CA PRO A 85 0.37 -6.43 -12.92
C PRO A 85 -1.08 -6.61 -13.41
N ASP A 86 -1.80 -7.57 -12.83
CA ASP A 86 -3.27 -7.61 -12.90
C ASP A 86 -3.83 -6.69 -11.81
N CYS A 87 -4.01 -5.42 -12.16
CA CYS A 87 -4.37 -4.37 -11.22
C CYS A 87 -5.65 -4.65 -10.45
N LYS A 88 -6.66 -5.24 -11.11
CA LYS A 88 -7.91 -5.61 -10.45
C LYS A 88 -7.68 -6.70 -9.40
N SER A 89 -6.98 -7.78 -9.77
CA SER A 89 -6.67 -8.87 -8.85
C SER A 89 -5.84 -8.41 -7.66
N ILE A 90 -4.89 -7.51 -7.89
CA ILE A 90 -4.03 -6.95 -6.83
C ILE A 90 -4.87 -6.13 -5.84
N VAL A 91 -5.68 -5.19 -6.34
CA VAL A 91 -6.56 -4.38 -5.48
C VAL A 91 -7.58 -5.25 -4.74
N ASP A 92 -8.13 -6.29 -5.39
CA ASP A 92 -9.01 -7.26 -4.74
C ASP A 92 -8.29 -8.01 -3.60
N SER A 93 -7.03 -8.39 -3.79
CA SER A 93 -6.22 -9.02 -2.74
C SER A 93 -5.97 -8.10 -1.55
N TRP A 94 -5.71 -6.80 -1.77
CA TRP A 94 -5.55 -5.86 -0.68
C TRP A 94 -6.86 -5.65 0.07
N LYS A 95 -7.99 -5.53 -0.64
CA LYS A 95 -9.32 -5.43 -0.02
C LYS A 95 -9.68 -6.66 0.81
N ALA A 96 -9.26 -7.86 0.39
CA ALA A 96 -9.52 -9.09 1.13
C ALA A 96 -8.93 -9.09 2.55
N ALA A 97 -7.89 -8.31 2.82
CA ALA A 97 -7.35 -8.13 4.16
C ALA A 97 -8.35 -7.49 5.15
N PHE A 98 -9.45 -6.94 4.65
CA PHE A 98 -10.60 -6.50 5.48
C PHE A 98 -11.01 -7.55 6.51
N GLU A 99 -11.00 -8.83 6.13
CA GLU A 99 -11.41 -9.94 7.01
C GLU A 99 -10.52 -10.11 8.25
N ASN A 100 -9.30 -9.54 8.22
CA ASN A 100 -8.38 -9.56 9.36
C ASN A 100 -8.74 -8.53 10.44
N PHE A 101 -9.66 -7.60 10.16
CA PHE A 101 -10.09 -6.57 11.09
C PHE A 101 -11.48 -6.89 11.65
N THR A 102 -11.58 -7.02 12.97
CA THR A 102 -12.86 -7.30 13.66
C THR A 102 -13.67 -6.03 13.97
N GLY A 103 -13.14 -4.86 13.61
CA GLY A 103 -13.70 -3.54 13.85
C GLY A 103 -12.76 -2.47 13.32
N LEU A 104 -12.89 -1.24 13.82
CA LEU A 104 -12.00 -0.14 13.47
C LEU A 104 -10.52 -0.58 13.63
N PRO A 105 -9.68 -0.48 12.58
CA PRO A 105 -8.28 -0.83 12.69
C PRO A 105 -7.58 -0.08 13.83
N PRO A 106 -6.86 -0.78 14.73
CA PRO A 106 -6.26 -0.17 15.91
C PRO A 106 -5.05 0.72 15.55
N SER A 107 -4.59 1.53 16.48
CA SER A 107 -3.28 2.18 16.35
C SER A 107 -2.15 1.15 16.38
N GLN A 108 -0.95 1.51 15.89
CA GLN A 108 0.17 0.57 15.81
C GLN A 108 0.57 0.00 17.18
N ASN A 109 0.55 0.81 18.24
CA ASN A 109 0.85 0.35 19.60
C ASN A 109 -0.23 -0.58 20.17
N GLN A 110 -1.45 -0.51 19.67
CA GLN A 110 -2.58 -1.35 20.10
C GLN A 110 -2.80 -2.56 19.17
N ALA A 111 -2.08 -2.62 18.06
CA ALA A 111 -2.28 -3.60 17.00
C ALA A 111 -1.82 -5.01 17.35
N ALA A 112 -1.00 -5.20 18.40
CA ALA A 112 -0.48 -6.50 18.82
C ALA A 112 0.09 -7.35 17.66
N GLY A 113 0.84 -6.72 16.75
CA GLY A 113 1.43 -7.37 15.58
C GLY A 113 0.51 -7.49 14.35
N LEU A 114 -0.73 -6.97 14.40
CA LEU A 114 -1.66 -7.01 13.25
C LEU A 114 -1.05 -6.41 11.97
N TYR A 115 -0.21 -5.38 12.10
CA TYR A 115 0.47 -4.72 10.98
C TYR A 115 1.82 -5.35 10.60
N ASP A 116 2.22 -6.45 11.25
CA ASP A 116 3.35 -7.27 10.76
C ASP A 116 2.93 -8.06 9.49
N ASN A 117 1.62 -8.20 9.25
CA ASN A 117 1.07 -8.70 8.01
C ASN A 117 1.02 -7.57 6.96
N GLN A 118 1.81 -7.72 5.89
CA GLN A 118 1.88 -6.76 4.80
C GLN A 118 0.55 -6.57 4.05
N ASP A 119 -0.35 -7.55 4.02
CA ASP A 119 -1.68 -7.38 3.40
C ASP A 119 -2.52 -6.37 4.21
N ASN A 120 -2.40 -6.36 5.54
CA ASN A 120 -3.08 -5.40 6.41
C ASN A 120 -2.53 -3.98 6.22
N VAL A 121 -1.21 -3.85 6.06
CA VAL A 121 -0.58 -2.56 5.74
C VAL A 121 -0.99 -2.07 4.35
N SER A 122 -1.08 -2.98 3.38
CA SER A 122 -1.50 -2.66 2.00
C SER A 122 -2.96 -2.23 1.92
N PHE A 123 -3.84 -2.84 2.72
CA PHE A 123 -5.21 -2.38 2.92
C PHE A 123 -5.26 -0.96 3.48
N VAL A 124 -4.45 -0.66 4.51
CA VAL A 124 -4.39 0.68 5.10
C VAL A 124 -3.87 1.71 4.09
N ALA A 125 -2.85 1.35 3.30
CA ALA A 125 -2.33 2.19 2.22
C ALA A 125 -3.39 2.47 1.14
N LEU A 126 -4.13 1.45 0.69
CA LEU A 126 -5.20 1.59 -0.31
C LEU A 126 -6.21 2.67 0.11
N TYR A 127 -6.67 2.63 1.36
CA TYR A 127 -7.66 3.56 1.90
C TYR A 127 -7.07 4.74 2.65
N ASN A 128 -5.78 5.07 2.44
CA ASN A 128 -5.09 6.15 3.15
C ASN A 128 -5.97 7.43 3.27
N PRO A 129 -6.27 7.88 4.50
CA PRO A 129 -7.31 8.88 4.77
C PRO A 129 -6.85 10.32 4.59
N GLN A 130 -5.57 10.54 4.29
CA GLN A 130 -5.01 11.88 4.25
C GLN A 130 -5.68 12.71 3.15
N SER A 131 -6.02 13.96 3.47
CA SER A 131 -6.52 14.91 2.48
C SER A 131 -5.43 15.19 1.44
N ASN A 132 -5.80 15.20 0.15
CA ASN A 132 -4.86 15.37 -0.97
C ASN A 132 -3.77 14.29 -1.00
N ALA A 133 -4.11 13.06 -0.62
CA ALA A 133 -3.16 11.96 -0.68
C ALA A 133 -2.69 11.71 -2.12
N THR A 134 -1.45 11.27 -2.23
CA THR A 134 -0.79 10.92 -3.50
C THR A 134 -0.41 9.45 -3.49
N ALA A 135 -0.28 8.87 -4.69
CA ALA A 135 0.25 7.54 -4.87
C ALA A 135 1.29 7.50 -5.99
N ASP A 136 2.36 6.75 -5.74
CA ASP A 136 3.32 6.33 -6.75
C ASP A 136 3.43 4.81 -6.71
N CYS A 137 2.95 4.16 -7.75
CA CYS A 137 2.83 2.73 -7.90
C CYS A 137 3.74 2.23 -9.02
N GLN A 138 4.75 1.44 -8.68
CA GLN A 138 5.73 0.94 -9.64
C GLN A 138 5.87 -0.58 -9.54
N VAL A 139 6.12 -1.20 -10.68
CA VAL A 139 6.57 -2.60 -10.72
C VAL A 139 8.06 -2.63 -10.45
N ALA A 140 8.43 -3.31 -9.38
CA ALA A 140 9.80 -3.66 -9.05
C ALA A 140 10.17 -5.00 -9.71
N THR A 141 11.29 -5.00 -10.44
CA THR A 141 11.88 -6.22 -11.01
C THR A 141 13.23 -6.53 -10.37
N CYS A 142 13.29 -7.66 -9.70
CA CYS A 142 14.49 -8.27 -9.15
C CYS A 142 15.02 -9.31 -10.14
N THR A 143 16.33 -9.28 -10.41
CA THR A 143 17.00 -10.22 -11.30
C THR A 143 18.20 -10.79 -10.58
N LYS A 144 18.31 -12.12 -10.54
CA LYS A 144 19.47 -12.81 -10.01
C LYS A 144 20.38 -13.25 -11.15
N THR A 145 21.57 -12.66 -11.19
CA THR A 145 22.61 -13.02 -12.16
C THR A 145 23.44 -14.18 -11.58
N THR A 146 23.43 -15.35 -12.21
CA THR A 146 24.40 -16.40 -11.88
C THR A 146 25.73 -16.08 -12.57
N SER A 147 26.80 -15.94 -11.79
CA SER A 147 28.15 -15.81 -12.35
C SER A 147 28.45 -17.05 -13.19
N SER A 148 28.76 -16.89 -14.48
CA SER A 148 29.09 -18.03 -15.35
C SER A 148 30.27 -18.82 -14.77
N PRO A 149 30.27 -20.17 -14.85
CA PRO A 149 31.47 -20.95 -14.54
C PRO A 149 32.59 -20.64 -15.56
N PRO A 150 33.87 -20.87 -15.21
CA PRO A 150 34.99 -20.71 -16.13
C PRO A 150 34.78 -21.46 -17.44
N GLN A 151 35.33 -20.92 -18.53
CA GLN A 151 34.91 -21.07 -19.95
C GLN A 151 34.93 -22.48 -20.60
N ASP A 152 35.05 -23.58 -19.85
CA ASP A 152 35.31 -24.92 -20.43
C ASP A 152 34.09 -25.83 -20.58
N PHE A 153 32.86 -25.35 -20.36
CA PHE A 153 31.64 -26.15 -20.60
C PHE A 153 30.56 -25.35 -21.33
N ARG A 154 30.79 -25.01 -22.60
CA ARG A 154 29.77 -24.48 -23.51
C ARG A 154 29.05 -25.63 -24.20
N ASP A 155 28.12 -26.27 -23.50
CA ASP A 155 27.03 -27.07 -24.08
C ASP A 155 25.91 -27.24 -23.04
N SER A 156 25.41 -26.12 -22.52
CA SER A 156 24.13 -26.10 -21.81
C SER A 156 23.35 -24.87 -22.24
N PRO A 157 22.05 -25.02 -22.53
CA PRO A 157 21.21 -23.91 -22.95
C PRO A 157 21.16 -22.89 -21.82
N ASP A 158 21.21 -21.61 -22.19
CA ASP A 158 21.14 -20.43 -21.33
C ASP A 158 20.50 -20.72 -19.97
N GLN A 159 21.27 -20.60 -18.88
CA GLN A 159 20.70 -20.55 -17.54
C GLN A 159 19.75 -19.35 -17.51
N ALA A 160 18.44 -19.61 -17.56
CA ALA A 160 17.42 -18.58 -17.54
C ALA A 160 17.60 -17.72 -16.28
N ALA A 161 17.72 -16.41 -16.45
CA ALA A 161 17.78 -15.48 -15.32
C ALA A 161 16.55 -15.67 -14.43
N GLU A 162 16.77 -15.94 -13.14
CA GLU A 162 15.69 -16.01 -12.15
C GLU A 162 15.23 -14.57 -11.86
N ASN A 163 13.95 -14.30 -12.14
CA ASN A 163 13.34 -12.99 -11.92
C ASN A 163 12.24 -13.09 -10.86
N GLY A 164 12.15 -12.06 -10.02
CA GLY A 164 11.09 -11.84 -9.06
C GLY A 164 10.45 -10.48 -9.29
N TYR A 165 9.12 -10.39 -9.14
CA TYR A 165 8.36 -9.18 -9.46
C TYR A 165 7.45 -8.79 -8.31
N ALA A 166 7.26 -7.49 -8.09
CA ALA A 166 6.26 -6.98 -7.17
C ALA A 166 5.65 -5.66 -7.66
N LEU A 167 4.37 -5.44 -7.38
CA LEU A 167 3.80 -4.09 -7.40
C LEU A 167 4.03 -3.46 -6.01
N ILE A 168 4.54 -2.23 -6.01
CA ILE A 168 4.72 -1.43 -4.81
C ILE A 168 4.02 -0.11 -5.03
N CYS A 169 3.18 0.32 -4.09
CA CYS A 169 2.57 1.64 -4.10
C CYS A 169 2.93 2.41 -2.85
N LYS A 170 3.67 3.50 -2.98
CA LYS A 170 3.87 4.46 -1.88
C LYS A 170 2.70 5.44 -1.86
N THR A 171 2.01 5.51 -0.71
CA THR A 171 0.96 6.52 -0.48
C THR A 171 1.46 7.57 0.51
N MET A 172 1.17 8.84 0.20
CA MET A 172 1.70 9.99 0.94
C MET A 172 0.63 11.05 1.17
N PRO A 173 0.62 11.73 2.34
CA PRO A 173 1.40 11.44 3.55
C PRO A 173 1.09 10.07 4.15
N THR A 174 1.85 9.63 5.17
CA THR A 174 1.58 8.35 5.83
C THR A 174 0.15 8.26 6.39
N ALA A 175 -0.48 7.10 6.24
CA ALA A 175 -1.76 6.79 6.88
C ALA A 175 -1.60 6.65 8.40
N PHE A 176 -0.43 6.19 8.86
CA PHE A 176 -0.10 6.07 10.28
C PHE A 176 0.56 7.36 10.79
N GLN A 177 -0.26 8.36 11.13
CA GLN A 177 0.22 9.68 11.57
C GLN A 177 1.17 9.60 12.79
N ASN A 178 0.88 8.68 13.70
CA ASN A 178 1.74 8.31 14.83
C ASN A 178 1.34 6.91 15.33
N LYS A 179 2.12 6.36 16.27
CA LYS A 179 1.91 4.99 16.77
C LYS A 179 0.68 4.80 17.66
N ASP A 180 0.11 5.89 18.16
CA ASP A 180 -1.01 5.87 19.12
C ASP A 180 -2.37 6.20 18.48
N THR A 181 -2.37 6.64 17.23
CA THR A 181 -3.57 7.03 16.49
C THR A 181 -3.96 5.93 15.51
N ALA A 182 -5.25 5.55 15.52
CA ALA A 182 -5.79 4.63 14.53
C ALA A 182 -5.65 5.21 13.11
N PRO A 183 -5.40 4.38 12.08
CA PRO A 183 -5.25 4.87 10.72
C PRO A 183 -6.54 5.45 10.14
N PHE A 184 -7.70 5.19 10.73
CA PHE A 184 -9.00 5.70 10.27
C PHE A 184 -9.81 6.25 11.44
N THR A 185 -10.71 7.18 11.16
CA THR A 185 -11.83 7.51 12.05
C THR A 185 -12.94 6.48 11.92
N GLN A 186 -13.91 6.48 12.85
CA GLN A 186 -15.08 5.59 12.76
C GLN A 186 -15.88 5.84 11.47
N ASP A 187 -16.16 7.10 11.15
CA ASP A 187 -16.90 7.46 9.93
C ASP A 187 -16.18 6.96 8.65
N GLN A 188 -14.86 7.09 8.61
CA GLN A 188 -14.04 6.58 7.51
C GLN A 188 -14.11 5.06 7.41
N TRP A 189 -14.03 4.38 8.54
CA TRP A 189 -14.14 2.92 8.59
C TRP A 189 -15.52 2.40 8.17
N ASP A 190 -16.59 3.11 8.55
CA ASP A 190 -17.95 2.79 8.14
C ASP A 190 -18.12 2.95 6.62
N MET A 191 -17.49 3.98 6.01
CA MET A 191 -17.41 4.15 4.56
C MET A 191 -16.70 3.00 3.85
N ILE A 192 -15.54 2.59 4.36
CA ILE A 192 -14.79 1.45 3.82
C ILE A 192 -15.63 0.17 3.92
N THR A 193 -16.18 -0.11 5.11
CA THR A 193 -17.01 -1.30 5.36
C THR A 193 -18.24 -1.35 4.45
N SER A 194 -18.94 -0.23 4.28
CA SER A 194 -20.09 -0.10 3.38
C SER A 194 -19.71 -0.42 1.93
N SER A 195 -18.58 0.11 1.45
CA SER A 195 -18.11 -0.13 0.09
C SER A 195 -17.76 -1.60 -0.19
N LEU A 196 -17.26 -2.32 0.83
CA LEU A 196 -16.81 -3.71 0.70
C LEU A 196 -17.94 -4.73 0.89
N THR A 197 -18.90 -4.43 1.76
CA THR A 197 -20.02 -5.34 2.08
C THR A 197 -21.25 -5.10 1.21
N GLY A 198 -21.26 -4.03 0.40
CA GLY A 198 -22.43 -3.62 -0.38
C GLY A 198 -23.59 -3.11 0.49
N SER A 199 -23.35 -2.87 1.78
CA SER A 199 -24.33 -2.32 2.70
C SER A 199 -24.53 -0.85 2.36
N THR A 200 -25.72 -0.45 1.91
CA THR A 200 -26.02 0.97 1.74
C THR A 200 -25.97 1.65 3.10
N MET A 201 -25.00 2.56 3.33
CA MET A 201 -25.13 3.45 4.48
C MET A 201 -26.42 4.24 4.32
N THR A 202 -27.36 4.02 5.23
CA THR A 202 -28.46 4.96 5.42
C THR A 202 -27.81 6.28 5.77
N ALA A 203 -27.74 7.20 4.81
CA ALA A 203 -27.18 8.52 4.97
C ALA A 203 -27.77 9.12 6.26
N VAL A 204 -26.96 9.19 7.32
CA VAL A 204 -27.35 9.91 8.52
C VAL A 204 -27.35 11.37 8.09
N PRO A 205 -28.52 12.03 8.02
CA PRO A 205 -28.56 13.41 7.59
C PRO A 205 -27.72 14.19 8.60
N HIS A 206 -26.67 14.84 8.12
CA HIS A 206 -26.01 15.87 8.90
C HIS A 206 -27.07 16.92 9.20
N PHE A 207 -27.59 16.91 10.44
CA PHE A 207 -28.55 17.89 10.91
C PHE A 207 -27.86 19.25 10.86
N ALA A 208 -28.13 20.02 9.80
CA ALA A 208 -27.87 21.44 9.78
C ALA A 208 -28.64 22.05 10.97
N LEU A 209 -27.90 22.49 11.98
CA LEU A 209 -28.43 23.22 13.13
C LEU A 209 -29.08 24.51 12.62
N LEU A 210 -30.40 24.50 12.47
CA LEU A 210 -31.19 25.70 12.24
C LEU A 210 -31.21 26.51 13.53
N ALA A 211 -30.51 27.64 13.53
CA ALA A 211 -30.61 28.63 14.60
C ALA A 211 -32.00 29.29 14.59
N ILE A 212 -32.83 28.98 15.58
CA ILE A 212 -34.10 29.68 15.80
C ILE A 212 -33.80 31.01 16.48
N VAL A 213 -33.92 32.11 15.73
CA VAL A 213 -33.90 33.46 16.30
C VAL A 213 -35.32 33.78 16.79
N VAL A 214 -35.53 33.73 18.11
CA VAL A 214 -36.77 34.21 18.74
C VAL A 214 -36.67 35.72 18.92
N LEU A 215 -37.32 36.48 18.03
CA LEU A 215 -37.56 37.90 18.24
C LEU A 215 -38.81 38.06 19.12
N GLY A 216 -38.59 38.16 20.42
CA GLY A 216 -39.57 38.71 21.35
C GLY A 216 -39.55 40.24 21.28
N MET A 217 -40.63 40.86 20.79
CA MET A 217 -40.93 42.25 21.08
C MET A 217 -42.26 42.32 21.82
N MET A 218 -42.14 42.58 23.12
CA MET A 218 -43.20 43.09 23.97
C MET A 218 -43.18 44.63 23.92
N LEU A 219 -44.39 45.21 23.94
CA LEU A 219 -44.79 46.57 24.37
C LEU A 219 -44.59 47.74 23.38
N LEU A 220 -45.70 48.19 22.77
CA LEU A 220 -46.50 49.35 23.26
C LEU A 220 -47.89 49.37 22.59
#